data_AF-A0A261DAN8-F1
#
_entry.id   AF-A0A261DAN8-F1
#
_cell.length_a   1.000
_cell.length_b   1.000
_cell.length_c   1.000
_cell.angle_alpha   90.00
_cell.angle_beta   90.00
_cell.angle_gamma   90.00
#
_symmetry.space_group_name_H-M   'P 1'
#
loop_
_entity.id
_entity.type
_entity.pdbx_description
1 polymer ?
#
loop_
_entity_poly.entity_id
_entity_poly.type
_entity_poly.pdbx_seq_one_letter_code
_entity_poly.pdbx_strand_id
1 'polypeptide(L)'
;MSSLLGDNRLLVMYEKRLKNCFVSLSSEYIVSCKYHNTLKRSLYTFSIIKILQQNSDLLDYLSSNSQKNLHSILEQYGTLSIELLKQQKYQTEEITNFFTSLKQLLDYLENSSNSHRAKDNQALKTVMDLAENFVQHCCLLITEDIKNQDVINNLQATAIIVNLDIGARNDEAMPICNRRVTSDNVTNFSSINYNLLTEQQNLLLDQLLLIKELWQIDSTIDLRKDSVPLLFHANILLILQAENSVDYKYTFERIVNFLINDHNVLIELTNAKLICLYNRLKDLCVKSNIINHILIKIHEESKFRKNSNKLNNSGYELLELFENYNTMIHQIENSEFTIVERFLLQRNTFMHEVLINITKHINAIRILNITVDPDLNYILSYIRKGLTQNIQSGHTISLMISSIESKFSSKLEAKIIKRYISLDSFTKNALKTRYQLLFSNISSLLKKDLNYVEFIQQIITCKIAADYKINSYVTSVKMLRIIEQERVIVINQLREINFVEIFSDKYLNKTFSLNFKKYVRRTNITTPSGYVTVIIRILLTTFSVEQLQLLSQFLKNGNLTTIQEIVQQELVMQVKKRTTIGKIIYYIFTRRKNELIILNNIKKSLNEYTNCHC
;
A
#
# COMPACT_ATOMS: atom_id res chain seq x y z
N MET A 1 18.48 1.06 -41.09
CA MET A 1 17.63 0.37 -40.08
C MET A 1 17.16 1.26 -38.93
N SER A 2 17.54 2.54 -38.86
CA SER A 2 17.04 3.51 -37.87
C SER A 2 15.74 4.25 -38.28
N SER A 3 15.26 4.10 -39.52
CA SER A 3 14.01 4.73 -39.98
C SER A 3 12.74 3.92 -39.67
N LEU A 4 12.83 2.59 -39.59
CA LEU A 4 11.68 1.71 -39.34
C LEU A 4 11.20 1.67 -37.87
N LEU A 5 11.96 2.24 -36.93
CA LEU A 5 11.59 2.32 -35.51
C LEU A 5 10.87 3.63 -35.13
N GLY A 6 10.94 4.67 -35.97
CA GLY A 6 10.18 5.91 -35.80
C GLY A 6 8.70 5.75 -36.20
N ASP A 7 8.45 5.06 -37.30
CA ASP A 7 7.10 4.91 -37.88
C ASP A 7 6.15 4.09 -37.00
N ASN A 8 6.63 3.04 -36.32
CA ASN A 8 5.78 2.22 -35.46
C ASN A 8 5.32 2.92 -34.16
N ARG A 9 6.07 3.92 -33.66
CA ARG A 9 5.65 4.71 -32.49
C ARG A 9 4.62 5.78 -32.86
N LEU A 10 4.77 6.39 -34.03
CA LEU A 10 3.78 7.30 -34.59
C LEU A 10 2.48 6.54 -34.89
N LEU A 11 2.56 5.35 -35.48
CA LEU A 11 1.40 4.50 -35.79
C LEU A 11 0.56 4.18 -34.54
N VAL A 12 1.22 3.75 -33.45
CA VAL A 12 0.55 3.43 -32.16
C VAL A 12 -0.03 4.69 -31.50
N MET A 13 0.60 5.85 -31.66
CA MET A 13 0.09 7.12 -31.15
C MET A 13 -1.15 7.59 -31.93
N TYR A 14 -1.14 7.48 -33.26
CA TYR A 14 -2.27 7.84 -34.11
C TYR A 14 -3.44 6.85 -33.98
N GLU A 15 -3.17 5.55 -33.81
CA GLU A 15 -4.21 4.54 -33.56
C GLU A 15 -4.90 4.77 -32.20
N LYS A 16 -4.15 5.17 -31.17
CA LYS A 16 -4.69 5.54 -29.86
C LYS A 16 -5.53 6.83 -29.93
N ARG A 17 -5.12 7.82 -30.74
CA ARG A 17 -5.88 9.06 -30.95
C ARG A 17 -7.14 8.84 -31.77
N LEU A 18 -7.10 8.00 -32.81
CA LEU A 18 -8.28 7.59 -33.58
C LEU A 18 -9.29 6.84 -32.71
N LYS A 19 -8.84 5.92 -31.84
CA LYS A 19 -9.71 5.24 -30.87
C LYS A 19 -10.37 6.23 -29.91
N ASN A 20 -9.65 7.24 -29.43
CA ASN A 20 -10.21 8.28 -28.57
C ASN A 20 -11.20 9.19 -29.33
N CYS A 21 -10.94 9.51 -30.59
CA CYS A 21 -11.87 10.25 -31.46
C CYS A 21 -13.16 9.45 -31.70
N PHE A 22 -13.05 8.14 -31.93
CA PHE A 22 -14.20 7.25 -32.06
C PHE A 22 -15.02 7.16 -30.78
N VAL A 23 -14.38 7.12 -29.61
CA VAL A 23 -15.07 7.15 -28.30
C VAL A 23 -15.78 8.50 -28.08
N SER A 24 -15.16 9.61 -28.47
CA SER A 24 -15.78 10.94 -28.40
C SER A 24 -16.97 11.07 -29.36
N LEU A 25 -16.81 10.65 -30.61
CA LEU A 25 -17.87 10.64 -31.63
C LEU A 25 -19.06 9.76 -31.23
N SER A 26 -18.79 8.58 -30.66
CA SER A 26 -19.86 7.68 -30.19
C SER A 26 -20.57 8.25 -28.95
N SER A 27 -19.87 8.94 -28.06
CA SER A 27 -20.52 9.64 -26.93
C SER A 27 -21.40 10.81 -27.39
N GLU A 28 -20.93 11.60 -28.36
CA GLU A 28 -21.69 12.73 -28.94
C GLU A 28 -22.87 12.24 -29.82
N TYR A 29 -22.72 11.10 -30.49
CA TYR A 29 -23.81 10.41 -31.19
C TYR A 29 -24.92 9.95 -30.22
N ILE A 30 -24.53 9.45 -29.05
CA ILE A 30 -25.48 9.05 -27.99
C ILE A 30 -26.20 10.27 -27.40
N VAL A 31 -25.50 11.39 -27.23
CA VAL A 31 -26.11 12.66 -26.78
C VAL A 31 -27.07 13.23 -27.83
N SER A 32 -26.72 13.14 -29.12
CA SER A 32 -27.56 13.65 -30.21
C SER A 32 -28.84 12.81 -30.45
N CYS A 33 -28.89 11.56 -29.96
CA CYS A 33 -30.11 10.73 -29.98
C CYS A 33 -31.29 11.30 -29.17
N LYS A 34 -31.09 12.36 -28.38
CA LYS A 34 -32.18 13.05 -27.64
C LYS A 34 -32.94 14.07 -28.48
N TYR A 35 -32.52 14.35 -29.71
CA TYR A 35 -33.08 15.40 -30.57
C TYR A 35 -33.79 14.81 -31.81
N HIS A 36 -34.68 15.60 -32.40
CA HIS A 36 -35.40 15.22 -33.62
C HIS A 36 -34.42 14.92 -34.77
N ASN A 37 -34.76 13.97 -35.66
CA ASN A 37 -33.80 13.36 -36.60
C ASN A 37 -32.99 14.35 -37.47
N THR A 38 -33.58 15.48 -37.85
CA THR A 38 -32.91 16.54 -38.60
C THR A 38 -31.86 17.26 -37.74
N LEU A 39 -32.24 17.73 -36.55
CA LEU A 39 -31.33 18.34 -35.56
C LEU A 39 -30.22 17.37 -35.10
N LYS A 40 -30.56 16.09 -34.95
CA LYS A 40 -29.61 15.02 -34.63
C LYS A 40 -28.53 14.89 -35.71
N ARG A 41 -28.90 14.93 -36.99
CA ARG A 41 -27.96 14.83 -38.12
C ARG A 41 -27.09 16.07 -38.23
N SER A 42 -27.64 17.27 -38.03
CA SER A 42 -26.88 18.52 -38.06
C SER A 42 -25.88 18.63 -36.91
N LEU A 43 -26.29 18.28 -35.68
CA LEU A 43 -25.41 18.28 -34.50
C LEU A 43 -24.31 17.22 -34.60
N TYR A 44 -24.64 16.03 -35.11
CA TYR A 44 -23.64 14.99 -35.31
C TYR A 44 -22.61 15.37 -36.39
N THR A 45 -23.06 16.01 -37.48
CA THR A 45 -22.20 16.54 -38.54
C THR A 45 -21.31 17.68 -38.02
N PHE A 46 -21.86 18.59 -37.22
CA PHE A 46 -21.10 19.64 -36.54
C PHE A 46 -20.03 19.08 -35.59
N SER A 47 -20.34 18.03 -34.83
CA SER A 47 -19.37 17.35 -33.97
C SER A 47 -18.26 16.65 -34.75
N ILE A 48 -18.56 16.07 -35.92
CA ILE A 48 -17.56 15.53 -36.84
C ILE A 48 -16.63 16.64 -37.33
N ILE A 49 -17.18 17.77 -37.77
CA ILE A 49 -16.41 18.92 -38.28
C ILE A 49 -15.53 19.54 -37.18
N LYS A 50 -16.06 19.69 -35.97
CA LYS A 50 -15.32 20.22 -34.81
C LYS A 50 -14.17 19.30 -34.41
N ILE A 51 -14.36 17.99 -34.47
CA ILE A 51 -13.31 16.99 -34.19
C ILE A 51 -12.24 17.00 -35.28
N LEU A 52 -12.61 17.21 -36.54
CA LEU A 52 -11.66 17.38 -37.66
C LEU A 52 -10.87 18.70 -37.55
N GLN A 53 -11.50 19.80 -37.13
CA GLN A 53 -10.82 21.07 -36.84
C GLN A 53 -9.85 20.97 -35.66
N GLN A 54 -10.24 20.26 -34.58
CA GLN A 54 -9.39 20.08 -33.40
C GLN A 54 -8.20 19.14 -33.63
N ASN A 55 -8.20 18.42 -34.74
CA ASN A 55 -7.13 17.51 -35.14
C ASN A 55 -6.72 17.81 -36.59
N SER A 56 -6.37 19.06 -36.89
CA SER A 56 -5.95 19.50 -38.24
C SER A 56 -4.84 18.63 -38.84
N ASP A 57 -3.91 18.14 -38.02
CA ASP A 57 -2.77 17.31 -38.39
C ASP A 57 -3.16 15.86 -38.74
N LEU A 58 -4.41 15.46 -38.48
CA LEU A 58 -5.00 14.20 -38.97
C LEU A 58 -5.42 14.32 -40.45
N LEU A 59 -5.70 15.54 -40.94
CA LEU A 59 -5.99 15.78 -42.36
C LEU A 59 -4.72 15.63 -43.22
N ASP A 60 -3.55 15.99 -42.69
CA ASP A 60 -2.25 15.75 -43.34
C ASP A 60 -2.00 14.24 -43.59
N TYR A 61 -2.47 13.37 -42.68
CA TYR A 61 -2.35 11.91 -42.79
C TYR A 61 -3.44 11.27 -43.68
N LEU A 62 -4.64 11.86 -43.75
CA LEU A 62 -5.76 11.39 -44.59
C LEU A 62 -5.54 11.67 -46.10
N SER A 63 -4.56 12.52 -46.44
CA SER A 63 -4.23 12.97 -47.79
C SER A 63 -3.63 11.90 -48.72
N SER A 64 -3.20 10.73 -48.21
CA SER A 64 -2.52 9.72 -49.03
C SER A 64 -3.25 8.37 -49.18
N ASN A 65 -4.20 8.02 -48.30
CA ASN A 65 -4.83 6.67 -48.33
C ASN A 65 -6.37 6.65 -48.19
N SER A 66 -7.05 7.79 -48.11
CA SER A 66 -8.51 7.81 -47.83
C SER A 66 -9.31 8.89 -48.57
N GLN A 67 -8.76 9.49 -49.62
CA GLN A 67 -9.43 10.51 -50.44
C GLN A 67 -10.76 10.01 -51.04
N LYS A 68 -10.82 8.75 -51.49
CA LYS A 68 -12.04 8.10 -52.01
C LYS A 68 -13.12 7.89 -50.94
N ASN A 69 -12.73 7.63 -49.68
CA ASN A 69 -13.68 7.41 -48.58
C ASN A 69 -14.29 8.74 -48.12
N LEU A 70 -13.50 9.81 -48.05
CA LEU A 70 -13.99 11.14 -47.72
C LEU A 70 -14.91 11.69 -48.83
N HIS A 71 -14.54 11.50 -50.10
CA HIS A 71 -15.39 11.81 -51.25
C HIS A 71 -16.73 11.08 -51.15
N SER A 72 -16.71 9.76 -50.97
CA SER A 72 -17.92 8.93 -50.87
C SER A 72 -18.84 9.36 -49.72
N ILE A 73 -18.29 9.73 -48.57
CA ILE A 73 -19.09 10.21 -47.42
C ILE A 73 -19.69 11.59 -47.70
N LEU A 74 -18.91 12.55 -48.21
CA LEU A 74 -19.39 13.90 -48.51
C LEU A 74 -20.43 13.89 -49.65
N GLU A 75 -20.21 13.06 -50.67
CA GLU A 75 -21.14 12.85 -51.77
C GLU A 75 -22.45 12.20 -51.28
N GLN A 76 -22.35 11.10 -50.52
CA GLN A 76 -23.53 10.38 -50.02
C GLN A 76 -24.38 11.25 -49.10
N TYR A 77 -23.78 11.91 -48.11
CA TYR A 77 -24.54 12.68 -47.12
C TYR A 77 -24.87 14.10 -47.59
N GLY A 78 -24.05 14.70 -48.45
CA GLY A 78 -24.33 15.97 -49.10
C GLY A 78 -25.51 15.89 -50.07
N THR A 79 -25.54 14.85 -50.92
CA THR A 79 -26.65 14.62 -51.87
C THR A 79 -27.97 14.36 -51.14
N LEU A 80 -27.93 13.56 -50.07
CA LEU A 80 -29.11 13.23 -49.26
C LEU A 80 -29.66 14.47 -48.51
N SER A 81 -28.77 15.41 -48.14
CA SER A 81 -29.17 16.70 -47.54
C SER A 81 -29.79 17.64 -48.59
N ILE A 82 -29.28 17.65 -49.81
CA ILE A 82 -29.83 18.43 -50.93
C ILE A 82 -31.23 17.92 -51.33
N GLU A 83 -31.44 16.62 -51.39
CA GLU A 83 -32.76 16.05 -51.69
C GLU A 83 -33.79 16.40 -50.62
N LEU A 84 -33.41 16.34 -49.34
CA LEU A 84 -34.28 16.73 -48.23
C LEU A 84 -34.67 18.22 -48.28
N LEU A 85 -33.71 19.10 -48.59
CA LEU A 85 -33.95 20.55 -48.71
C LEU A 85 -34.84 20.90 -49.92
N LYS A 86 -34.67 20.20 -51.05
CA LYS A 86 -35.54 20.33 -52.24
C LYS A 86 -36.96 19.81 -51.98
N GLN A 87 -37.11 18.70 -51.25
CA GLN A 87 -38.42 18.13 -50.87
C GLN A 87 -39.22 19.06 -49.95
N GLN A 88 -38.54 19.89 -49.15
CA GLN A 88 -39.16 20.87 -48.26
C GLN A 88 -39.51 22.21 -48.95
N LYS A 89 -39.36 22.31 -50.28
CA LYS A 89 -39.71 23.49 -51.11
C LYS A 89 -39.01 24.81 -50.74
N TYR A 90 -37.88 24.76 -50.06
CA TYR A 90 -37.06 25.95 -49.86
C TYR A 90 -36.22 26.21 -51.13
N GLN A 91 -36.52 27.30 -51.82
CA GLN A 91 -35.66 27.87 -52.87
C GLN A 91 -35.16 29.23 -52.38
N THR A 92 -34.10 29.22 -51.59
CA THR A 92 -33.39 30.44 -51.17
C THR A 92 -32.02 30.52 -51.85
N GLU A 93 -31.50 31.74 -51.99
CA GLU A 93 -30.18 32.00 -52.57
C GLU A 93 -29.08 31.22 -51.82
N GLU A 94 -29.28 31.04 -50.52
CA GLU A 94 -28.36 30.35 -49.60
C GLU A 94 -28.30 28.83 -49.84
N ILE A 95 -29.41 28.20 -50.22
CA ILE A 95 -29.45 26.79 -50.68
C ILE A 95 -28.68 26.62 -51.99
N THR A 96 -28.76 27.62 -52.86
CA THR A 96 -28.04 27.64 -54.14
C THR A 96 -26.53 27.80 -53.91
N ASN A 97 -26.13 28.62 -52.93
CA ASN A 97 -24.73 28.81 -52.54
C ASN A 97 -24.14 27.59 -51.82
N PHE A 98 -24.92 26.90 -50.97
CA PHE A 98 -24.57 25.62 -50.37
C PHE A 98 -24.37 24.53 -51.42
N PHE A 99 -25.28 24.42 -52.39
CA PHE A 99 -25.17 23.49 -53.52
C PHE A 99 -23.91 23.75 -54.35
N THR A 100 -23.62 25.02 -54.64
CA THR A 100 -22.45 25.42 -55.44
C THR A 100 -21.14 25.12 -54.70
N SER A 101 -21.09 25.37 -53.39
CA SER A 101 -19.90 25.15 -52.56
C SER A 101 -19.59 23.66 -52.37
N LEU A 102 -20.62 22.81 -52.15
CA LEU A 102 -20.44 21.36 -52.07
C LEU A 102 -19.93 20.78 -53.38
N LYS A 103 -20.48 21.23 -54.50
CA LYS A 103 -20.10 20.76 -55.83
C LYS A 103 -18.66 21.14 -56.15
N GLN A 104 -18.24 22.37 -55.85
CA GLN A 104 -16.85 22.82 -56.02
C GLN A 104 -15.86 22.00 -55.17
N LEU A 105 -16.24 21.63 -53.94
CA LEU A 105 -15.42 20.80 -53.06
C LEU A 105 -15.29 19.36 -53.57
N LEU A 106 -16.38 18.76 -54.04
CA LEU A 106 -16.38 17.41 -54.60
C LEU A 106 -15.61 17.35 -55.94
N ASP A 107 -15.85 18.30 -56.85
CA ASP A 107 -15.15 18.40 -58.14
C ASP A 107 -13.63 18.57 -57.93
N TYR A 108 -13.20 19.30 -56.91
CA TYR A 108 -11.78 19.46 -56.58
C TYR A 108 -11.17 18.18 -55.99
N LEU A 109 -11.89 17.48 -55.11
CA LEU A 109 -11.46 16.21 -54.51
C LEU A 109 -11.39 15.06 -55.54
N GLU A 110 -12.24 15.09 -56.55
CA GLU A 110 -12.26 14.12 -57.65
C GLU A 110 -11.11 14.36 -58.65
N ASN A 111 -10.90 15.62 -59.07
CA ASN A 111 -9.88 15.99 -60.07
C ASN A 111 -8.44 16.04 -59.51
N SER A 112 -8.26 16.19 -58.20
CA SER A 112 -6.92 16.17 -57.56
C SER A 112 -6.30 14.77 -57.47
N SER A 113 -7.07 13.71 -57.73
CA SER A 113 -6.59 12.32 -57.74
C SER A 113 -5.73 11.95 -58.98
N ASN A 114 -5.74 12.76 -60.04
CA ASN A 114 -5.03 12.49 -61.31
C ASN A 114 -3.77 13.34 -61.54
N SER A 115 -3.38 14.23 -60.63
CA SER A 115 -2.13 15.00 -60.76
C SER A 115 -1.09 14.51 -59.76
N HIS A 116 -0.03 13.86 -60.25
CA HIS A 116 1.20 13.72 -59.51
C HIS A 116 1.83 15.11 -59.31
N ARG A 117 1.40 15.84 -58.26
CA ARG A 117 2.14 16.85 -57.49
C ARG A 117 1.19 17.64 -56.58
N ALA A 118 0.78 17.05 -55.46
CA ALA A 118 0.32 17.83 -54.30
C ALA A 118 1.55 18.27 -53.48
N LYS A 119 2.37 19.17 -54.04
CA LYS A 119 3.47 19.85 -53.33
C LYS A 119 3.31 21.37 -53.27
N ASP A 120 2.20 21.91 -53.76
CA ASP A 120 1.94 23.34 -53.70
C ASP A 120 1.02 23.66 -52.51
N ASN A 121 1.58 24.35 -51.51
CA ASN A 121 0.84 24.92 -50.36
C ASN A 121 -0.39 25.76 -50.78
N GLN A 122 -0.42 26.21 -52.04
CA GLN A 122 -1.53 26.96 -52.62
C GLN A 122 -2.75 26.09 -52.93
N ALA A 123 -2.55 24.83 -53.36
CA ALA A 123 -3.64 23.87 -53.57
C ALA A 123 -4.31 23.48 -52.24
N LEU A 124 -3.50 23.30 -51.19
CA LEU A 124 -3.97 23.03 -49.83
C LEU A 124 -4.80 24.20 -49.28
N LYS A 125 -4.34 25.43 -49.50
CA LYS A 125 -5.05 26.65 -49.11
C LYS A 125 -6.41 26.77 -49.82
N THR A 126 -6.48 26.47 -51.12
CA THR A 126 -7.74 26.46 -51.87
C THR A 126 -8.74 25.44 -51.32
N VAL A 127 -8.29 24.25 -50.88
CA VAL A 127 -9.19 23.26 -50.25
C VAL A 127 -9.70 23.75 -48.91
N MET A 128 -8.84 24.37 -48.10
CA MET A 128 -9.23 24.95 -46.81
C MET A 128 -10.25 26.08 -46.98
N ASP A 129 -10.01 26.99 -47.92
CA ASP A 129 -10.92 28.12 -48.21
C ASP A 129 -12.29 27.62 -48.74
N LEU A 130 -12.31 26.56 -49.56
CA LEU A 130 -13.55 25.96 -50.06
C LEU A 130 -14.34 25.21 -48.97
N ALA A 131 -13.64 24.51 -48.07
CA ALA A 131 -14.26 23.85 -46.93
C ALA A 131 -14.83 24.85 -45.91
N GLU A 132 -14.13 25.95 -45.68
CA GLU A 132 -14.56 27.04 -44.79
C GLU A 132 -15.81 27.75 -45.33
N ASN A 133 -15.83 28.08 -46.62
CA ASN A 133 -17.00 28.65 -47.29
C ASN A 133 -18.21 27.70 -47.27
N PHE A 134 -17.98 26.39 -47.45
CA PHE A 134 -19.04 25.38 -47.32
C PHE A 134 -19.64 25.34 -45.91
N VAL A 135 -18.80 25.39 -44.87
CA VAL A 135 -19.24 25.42 -43.47
C VAL A 135 -20.00 26.71 -43.13
N GLN A 136 -19.56 27.84 -43.67
CA GLN A 136 -20.23 29.12 -43.46
C GLN A 136 -21.64 29.14 -44.08
N HIS A 137 -21.80 28.59 -45.29
CA HIS A 137 -23.11 28.45 -45.92
C HIS A 137 -24.02 27.45 -45.18
N CYS A 138 -23.49 26.37 -44.59
CA CYS A 138 -24.26 25.49 -43.70
C CYS A 138 -24.83 26.24 -42.49
N CYS A 139 -24.03 27.13 -41.88
CA CYS A 139 -24.46 27.89 -40.71
C CYS A 139 -25.56 28.90 -41.04
N LEU A 140 -25.49 29.54 -42.21
CA LEU A 140 -26.53 30.47 -42.69
C LEU A 140 -27.84 29.75 -42.98
N LEU A 141 -27.77 28.57 -43.62
CA LEU A 141 -28.93 27.71 -43.90
C LEU A 141 -29.64 27.22 -42.63
N ILE A 142 -28.87 26.89 -41.58
CA ILE A 142 -29.41 26.56 -40.25
C ILE A 142 -30.09 27.78 -39.61
N THR A 143 -29.59 28.98 -39.90
CA THR A 143 -30.14 30.24 -39.36
C THR A 143 -31.46 30.63 -40.05
N GLU A 144 -31.63 30.33 -41.34
CA GLU A 144 -32.91 30.48 -42.04
C GLU A 144 -34.00 29.51 -41.54
N ASP A 145 -33.63 28.28 -41.18
CA ASP A 145 -34.52 27.26 -40.63
C ASP A 145 -35.00 27.59 -39.19
N ILE A 146 -34.36 28.57 -38.53
CA ILE A 146 -34.64 29.05 -37.15
C ILE A 146 -35.76 30.12 -37.08
N LYS A 147 -36.48 30.42 -38.18
CA LYS A 147 -37.68 31.31 -38.19
C LYS A 147 -38.89 30.74 -37.41
N ASN A 148 -38.68 29.84 -36.46
CA ASN A 148 -39.69 29.32 -35.54
C ASN A 148 -39.69 30.18 -34.26
N GLN A 149 -40.78 30.93 -34.06
CA GLN A 149 -40.92 31.94 -33.00
C GLN A 149 -40.76 31.37 -31.57
N ASP A 150 -41.04 30.08 -31.37
CA ASP A 150 -40.87 29.42 -30.05
C ASP A 150 -39.40 29.15 -29.70
N VAL A 151 -38.53 29.02 -30.70
CA VAL A 151 -37.07 28.92 -30.51
C VAL A 151 -36.48 30.31 -30.30
N ILE A 152 -36.99 31.32 -31.00
CA ILE A 152 -36.62 32.74 -30.82
C ILE A 152 -36.98 33.22 -29.40
N ASN A 153 -38.15 32.85 -28.86
CA ASN A 153 -38.56 33.21 -27.51
C ASN A 153 -37.68 32.54 -26.43
N ASN A 154 -37.24 31.29 -26.65
CA ASN A 154 -36.29 30.62 -25.76
C ASN A 154 -34.86 31.20 -25.88
N LEU A 155 -34.45 31.66 -27.06
CA LEU A 155 -33.18 32.35 -27.26
C LEU A 155 -33.21 33.79 -26.71
N GLN A 156 -34.34 34.51 -26.80
CA GLN A 156 -34.51 35.85 -26.23
C GLN A 156 -34.55 35.83 -24.70
N ALA A 157 -35.12 34.78 -24.08
CA ALA A 157 -34.98 34.52 -22.65
C ALA A 157 -33.51 34.27 -22.24
N THR A 158 -32.67 33.84 -23.20
CA THR A 158 -31.22 33.70 -23.01
C THR A 158 -30.46 35.00 -23.32
N ALA A 159 -31.00 35.88 -24.17
CA ALA A 159 -30.34 37.10 -24.66
C ALA A 159 -30.45 38.32 -23.71
N ILE A 160 -31.41 38.35 -22.78
CA ILE A 160 -31.48 39.43 -21.76
C ILE A 160 -30.25 39.43 -20.84
N ILE A 161 -29.47 38.34 -20.80
CA ILE A 161 -28.25 38.22 -19.99
C ILE A 161 -27.01 38.85 -20.66
N VAL A 162 -27.09 39.30 -21.92
CA VAL A 162 -25.90 39.80 -22.67
C VAL A 162 -25.64 41.30 -22.54
N ASN A 163 -26.52 42.09 -21.89
CA ASN A 163 -26.32 43.56 -21.77
C ASN A 163 -25.74 44.06 -20.44
N LEU A 164 -25.03 43.22 -19.68
CA LEU A 164 -24.24 43.67 -18.53
C LEU A 164 -22.79 43.16 -18.66
N ASP A 165 -21.92 44.00 -19.25
CA ASP A 165 -20.46 44.01 -19.12
C ASP A 165 -19.71 42.66 -19.09
N ILE A 166 -19.76 41.89 -20.18
CA ILE A 166 -18.90 40.71 -20.38
C ILE A 166 -17.64 41.02 -21.22
N GLY A 167 -17.48 42.26 -21.71
CA GLY A 167 -16.30 42.68 -22.50
C GLY A 167 -14.95 42.60 -21.77
N ALA A 168 -14.95 42.34 -20.46
CA ALA A 168 -13.74 42.21 -19.64
C ALA A 168 -13.67 40.93 -18.77
N ARG A 169 -14.65 40.02 -18.86
CA ARG A 169 -14.68 38.82 -18.00
C ARG A 169 -14.24 37.56 -18.73
N ASN A 170 -12.97 37.24 -18.57
CA ASN A 170 -12.38 35.95 -18.94
C ASN A 170 -12.48 34.99 -17.74
N ASP A 171 -13.70 34.67 -17.32
CA ASP A 171 -13.90 33.67 -16.27
C ASP A 171 -13.77 32.29 -16.93
N GLU A 172 -12.70 31.55 -16.61
CA GLU A 172 -12.48 30.17 -17.07
C GLU A 172 -13.76 29.32 -16.85
N ALA A 173 -14.05 28.28 -17.63
CA ALA A 173 -15.34 27.56 -17.53
C ALA A 173 -15.57 26.79 -16.20
N MET A 174 -14.56 26.73 -15.32
CA MET A 174 -14.54 25.89 -14.11
C MET A 174 -15.07 26.55 -12.80
N PRO A 175 -15.00 27.87 -12.57
CA PRO A 175 -15.53 28.54 -11.37
C PRO A 175 -17.06 28.70 -11.36
N ILE A 176 -17.74 28.58 -12.52
CA ILE A 176 -19.16 28.95 -12.69
C ILE A 176 -20.11 27.72 -12.67
N CYS A 177 -19.60 26.53 -12.34
CA CYS A 177 -20.42 25.32 -12.38
C CYS A 177 -21.26 25.14 -11.09
N ASN A 178 -22.57 24.86 -11.25
CA ASN A 178 -23.48 24.50 -10.14
C ASN A 178 -23.12 23.21 -9.40
N ARG A 179 -22.09 22.48 -9.86
CA ARG A 179 -21.53 21.30 -9.17
C ARG A 179 -20.49 21.68 -8.11
N ARG A 180 -20.00 22.93 -8.12
CA ARG A 180 -19.11 23.46 -7.09
C ARG A 180 -19.88 24.41 -6.21
N VAL A 181 -19.50 24.43 -4.94
CA VAL A 181 -19.89 25.49 -4.05
C VAL A 181 -19.25 26.80 -4.58
N THR A 182 -19.99 27.91 -4.60
CA THR A 182 -19.52 29.22 -5.13
C THR A 182 -18.20 29.64 -4.49
N SER A 183 -17.37 30.46 -5.15
CA SER A 183 -16.10 30.97 -4.59
C SER A 183 -16.23 31.48 -3.15
N ASP A 184 -17.38 32.09 -2.86
CA ASP A 184 -17.71 32.69 -1.56
C ASP A 184 -18.13 31.65 -0.51
N ASN A 185 -18.52 30.45 -0.96
CA ASN A 185 -18.98 29.35 -0.11
C ASN A 185 -17.99 28.16 -0.12
N VAL A 186 -16.77 28.28 -0.66
CA VAL A 186 -15.75 27.20 -0.55
C VAL A 186 -15.33 27.05 0.92
N THR A 187 -16.14 26.36 1.71
CA THR A 187 -15.87 25.94 3.09
C THR A 187 -15.08 24.64 3.12
N ASN A 188 -14.17 24.44 2.16
CA ASN A 188 -13.37 23.22 2.06
C ASN A 188 -11.92 23.54 2.35
N PHE A 189 -11.52 23.31 3.61
CA PHE A 189 -10.15 23.28 4.12
C PHE A 189 -9.32 24.58 4.11
N SER A 190 -9.45 25.45 3.10
CA SER A 190 -8.69 26.72 2.99
C SER A 190 -9.24 27.84 3.89
N SER A 191 -10.47 27.71 4.38
CA SER A 191 -11.12 28.65 5.32
C SER A 191 -10.90 28.28 6.79
N ILE A 192 -10.27 27.14 7.06
CA ILE A 192 -9.95 26.69 8.42
C ILE A 192 -8.65 27.38 8.84
N ASN A 193 -8.75 28.31 9.79
CA ASN A 193 -7.57 28.98 10.34
C ASN A 193 -6.83 28.03 11.28
N TYR A 194 -5.73 27.45 10.78
CA TYR A 194 -4.88 26.51 11.51
C TYR A 194 -3.90 27.17 12.49
N ASN A 195 -4.04 28.48 12.77
CA ASN A 195 -3.02 29.29 13.45
C ASN A 195 -1.64 29.21 12.76
N LEU A 196 -1.65 28.95 11.45
CA LEU A 196 -0.48 28.89 10.58
C LEU A 196 -0.45 30.11 9.65
N LEU A 197 0.74 30.56 9.27
CA LEU A 197 0.93 31.53 8.19
C LEU A 197 0.36 30.99 6.87
N THR A 198 -0.13 31.86 5.98
CA THR A 198 -0.78 31.47 4.71
C THR A 198 0.09 30.54 3.86
N GLU A 199 1.40 30.78 3.80
CA GLU A 199 2.33 29.89 3.07
C GLU A 199 2.40 28.48 3.68
N GLN A 200 2.39 28.38 5.02
CA GLN A 200 2.38 27.12 5.75
C GLN A 200 1.06 26.38 5.58
N GLN A 201 -0.07 27.10 5.48
CA GLN A 201 -1.38 26.52 5.20
C GLN A 201 -1.44 25.90 3.79
N ASN A 202 -0.87 26.56 2.79
CA ASN A 202 -0.79 26.02 1.44
C ASN A 202 0.07 24.74 1.39
N LEU A 203 1.22 24.75 2.05
CA LEU A 203 2.08 23.56 2.17
C LEU A 203 1.39 22.41 2.93
N LEU A 204 0.61 22.72 3.97
CA LEU A 204 -0.21 21.74 4.69
C LEU A 204 -1.26 21.14 3.76
N LEU A 205 -1.98 21.96 3.00
CA LEU A 205 -3.00 21.51 2.06
C LEU A 205 -2.40 20.56 1.01
N ASP A 206 -1.24 20.88 0.46
CA ASP A 206 -0.53 20.01 -0.48
C ASP A 206 -0.22 18.63 0.13
N GLN A 207 0.24 18.59 1.39
CA GLN A 207 0.48 17.33 2.09
C GLN A 207 -0.82 16.56 2.38
N LEU A 208 -1.89 17.25 2.76
CA LEU A 208 -3.20 16.64 3.02
C LEU A 208 -3.83 16.05 1.76
N LEU A 209 -3.62 16.67 0.60
CA LEU A 209 -4.08 16.13 -0.69
C LEU A 209 -3.41 14.80 -1.04
N LEU A 210 -2.19 14.54 -0.56
CA LEU A 210 -1.53 13.24 -0.73
C LEU A 210 -2.30 12.12 -0.01
N ILE A 211 -3.01 12.43 1.07
CA ILE A 211 -3.72 11.46 1.92
C ILE A 211 -5.24 11.63 1.90
N LYS A 212 -5.79 12.25 0.84
CA LYS A 212 -7.22 12.61 0.75
C LYS A 212 -8.18 11.46 1.04
N GLU A 213 -7.81 10.21 0.73
CA GLU A 213 -8.62 9.03 1.03
C GLU A 213 -8.91 8.86 2.52
N LEU A 214 -8.08 9.41 3.41
CA LEU A 214 -8.24 9.32 4.87
C LEU A 214 -9.26 10.32 5.43
N TRP A 215 -9.52 11.42 4.73
CA TRP A 215 -10.35 12.49 5.29
C TRP A 215 -11.50 12.94 4.39
N GLN A 216 -11.49 12.60 3.11
CA GLN A 216 -12.51 13.01 2.15
C GLN A 216 -13.83 12.23 2.31
N ILE A 217 -14.96 12.93 2.21
CA ILE A 217 -16.32 12.38 2.18
C ILE A 217 -16.72 12.19 0.71
N ASP A 218 -16.78 10.94 0.23
CA ASP A 218 -17.06 10.66 -1.20
C ASP A 218 -18.50 10.20 -1.47
N SER A 219 -19.22 9.79 -0.43
CA SER A 219 -20.54 9.17 -0.59
C SER A 219 -21.55 9.60 0.48
N THR A 220 -22.83 9.40 0.18
CA THR A 220 -23.93 9.63 1.13
C THR A 220 -23.89 8.68 2.34
N ILE A 221 -23.19 7.54 2.23
CA ILE A 221 -22.95 6.62 3.35
C ILE A 221 -21.95 7.24 4.34
N ASP A 222 -20.98 8.02 3.84
CA ASP A 222 -19.98 8.72 4.64
C ASP A 222 -20.56 9.94 5.37
N LEU A 223 -21.79 10.38 5.02
CA LEU A 223 -22.47 11.53 5.63
C LEU A 223 -23.16 11.20 6.99
N ARG A 224 -22.91 10.03 7.57
CA ARG A 224 -23.46 9.70 8.91
C ARG A 224 -22.79 10.57 9.98
N LYS A 225 -23.58 11.12 10.92
CA LYS A 225 -23.09 12.04 11.97
C LYS A 225 -21.88 11.54 12.78
N ASP A 226 -21.67 10.23 12.84
CA ASP A 226 -20.57 9.60 13.58
C ASP A 226 -19.43 9.08 12.68
N SER A 227 -19.41 9.40 11.39
CA SER A 227 -18.31 8.96 10.50
C SER A 227 -17.03 9.71 10.82
N VAL A 228 -15.88 9.02 10.76
CA VAL A 228 -14.59 9.63 11.06
C VAL A 228 -14.27 10.82 10.15
N PRO A 229 -14.52 10.78 8.83
CA PRO A 229 -14.32 11.93 7.96
C PRO A 229 -15.13 13.16 8.39
N LEU A 230 -16.38 12.99 8.84
CA LEU A 230 -17.21 14.09 9.33
C LEU A 230 -16.73 14.63 10.67
N LEU A 231 -16.38 13.74 11.61
CA LEU A 231 -15.80 14.13 12.92
C LEU A 231 -14.50 14.90 12.74
N PHE A 232 -13.66 14.48 11.80
CA PHE A 232 -12.44 15.18 11.45
C PHE A 232 -12.73 16.59 10.94
N HIS A 233 -13.64 16.76 9.97
CA HIS A 233 -14.02 18.10 9.48
C HIS A 233 -14.64 18.98 10.56
N ALA A 234 -15.41 18.40 11.49
CA ALA A 234 -16.05 19.13 12.59
C ALA A 234 -15.06 19.58 13.68
N ASN A 235 -14.03 18.76 13.96
CA ASN A 235 -13.20 18.92 15.16
C ASN A 235 -11.73 19.24 14.87
N ILE A 236 -11.31 19.38 13.60
CA ILE A 236 -9.90 19.63 13.27
C ILE A 236 -9.32 20.86 13.97
N LEU A 237 -10.13 21.91 14.16
CA LEU A 237 -9.72 23.11 14.91
C LEU A 237 -9.44 22.78 16.38
N LEU A 238 -10.29 21.99 17.04
CA LEU A 238 -10.06 21.58 18.43
C LEU A 238 -8.80 20.71 18.57
N ILE A 239 -8.54 19.85 17.59
CA ILE A 239 -7.37 18.97 17.55
C ILE A 239 -6.07 19.78 17.41
N LEU A 240 -6.13 20.91 16.68
CA LEU A 240 -4.97 21.75 16.37
C LEU A 240 -4.79 22.93 17.34
N GLN A 241 -5.81 23.32 18.10
CA GLN A 241 -5.77 24.40 19.10
C GLN A 241 -5.02 24.04 20.40
N ALA A 242 -4.55 22.80 20.55
CA ALA A 242 -3.92 22.35 21.79
C ALA A 242 -2.49 22.91 22.02
N GLU A 243 -1.79 23.34 20.97
CA GLU A 243 -0.42 23.89 21.07
C GLU A 243 -0.18 24.92 19.96
N ASN A 244 0.43 26.07 20.29
CA ASN A 244 0.78 27.15 19.34
C ASN A 244 1.94 26.74 18.40
N SER A 245 1.82 25.65 17.65
CA SER A 245 2.84 25.22 16.70
C SER A 245 2.73 25.98 15.38
N VAL A 246 3.84 26.58 14.91
CA VAL A 246 3.88 27.38 13.67
C VAL A 246 4.30 26.55 12.44
N ASP A 247 4.58 25.24 12.60
CA ASP A 247 5.09 24.37 11.53
C ASP A 247 3.99 23.48 10.93
N TYR A 248 3.81 23.58 9.61
CA TYR A 248 2.90 22.74 8.83
C TYR A 248 3.22 21.24 8.93
N LYS A 249 4.49 20.84 9.09
CA LYS A 249 4.89 19.43 9.18
C LYS A 249 4.39 18.79 10.46
N TYR A 250 4.54 19.49 11.58
CA TYR A 250 4.02 19.05 12.86
C TYR A 250 2.49 18.94 12.83
N THR A 251 1.83 19.95 12.24
CA THR A 251 0.37 19.97 12.04
C THR A 251 -0.09 18.77 11.21
N PHE A 252 0.59 18.49 10.10
CA PHE A 252 0.32 17.34 9.24
C PHE A 252 0.50 16.01 9.98
N GLU A 253 1.57 15.86 10.75
CA GLU A 253 1.82 14.66 11.56
C GLU A 253 0.72 14.42 12.60
N ARG A 254 0.27 15.46 13.29
CA ARG A 254 -0.85 15.35 14.24
C ARG A 254 -2.15 14.93 13.56
N ILE A 255 -2.46 15.50 12.40
CA ILE A 255 -3.64 15.12 11.61
C ILE A 255 -3.57 13.64 11.23
N VAL A 256 -2.42 13.19 10.72
CA VAL A 256 -2.24 11.78 10.34
C VAL A 256 -2.39 10.85 11.54
N ASN A 257 -1.77 11.21 12.68
CA ASN A 257 -1.88 10.42 13.90
C ASN A 257 -3.32 10.33 14.41
N PHE A 258 -4.08 11.43 14.35
CA PHE A 258 -5.50 11.44 14.68
C PHE A 258 -6.31 10.50 13.76
N LEU A 259 -6.12 10.61 12.45
CA LEU A 259 -6.85 9.79 11.49
C LEU A 259 -6.51 8.30 11.58
N ILE A 260 -5.23 7.97 11.79
CA ILE A 260 -4.75 6.59 11.71
C ILE A 260 -4.73 5.90 13.07
N ASN A 261 -4.24 6.54 14.13
CA ASN A 261 -4.05 5.90 15.43
C ASN A 261 -5.29 6.04 16.31
N ASP A 262 -5.88 7.23 16.37
CA ASP A 262 -7.01 7.50 17.28
C ASP A 262 -8.32 6.94 16.70
N HIS A 263 -8.56 7.15 15.42
CA HIS A 263 -9.80 6.74 14.76
C HIS A 263 -9.68 5.54 13.80
N ASN A 264 -8.47 5.04 13.52
CA ASN A 264 -8.24 3.85 12.69
C ASN A 264 -8.97 3.87 11.32
N VAL A 265 -8.99 5.02 10.63
CA VAL A 265 -9.73 5.22 9.36
C VAL A 265 -9.43 4.17 8.30
N LEU A 266 -8.19 3.66 8.26
CA LEU A 266 -7.75 2.66 7.29
C LEU A 266 -8.63 1.39 7.29
N ILE A 267 -9.24 1.05 8.43
CA ILE A 267 -10.15 -0.09 8.57
C ILE A 267 -11.43 0.12 7.75
N GLU A 268 -11.90 1.36 7.66
CA GLU A 268 -13.14 1.74 6.99
C GLU A 268 -12.96 1.89 5.47
N LEU A 269 -11.72 2.10 5.00
CA LEU A 269 -11.44 2.27 3.59
C LEU A 269 -11.67 1.00 2.77
N THR A 270 -12.15 1.16 1.53
CA THR A 270 -12.23 0.06 0.56
C THR A 270 -10.83 -0.35 0.09
N ASN A 271 -10.69 -1.59 -0.42
CA ASN A 271 -9.40 -2.06 -0.96
C ASN A 271 -8.88 -1.16 -2.09
N ALA A 272 -9.77 -0.65 -2.95
CA ALA A 272 -9.42 0.28 -4.02
C ALA A 272 -8.83 1.59 -3.47
N LYS A 273 -9.44 2.17 -2.42
CA LYS A 273 -8.91 3.38 -1.76
C LYS A 273 -7.53 3.13 -1.14
N LEU A 274 -7.32 1.98 -0.49
CA LEU A 274 -6.02 1.60 0.06
C LEU A 274 -4.95 1.44 -1.03
N ILE A 275 -5.29 0.81 -2.17
CA ILE A 275 -4.39 0.66 -3.32
C ILE A 275 -4.03 2.04 -3.91
N CYS A 276 -5.01 2.92 -4.09
CA CYS A 276 -4.77 4.27 -4.58
C CYS A 276 -3.86 5.07 -3.64
N LEU A 277 -4.13 5.03 -2.34
CA LEU A 277 -3.32 5.69 -1.32
C LEU A 277 -1.88 5.13 -1.32
N TYR A 278 -1.71 3.81 -1.34
CA TYR A 278 -0.39 3.17 -1.42
C TYR A 278 0.39 3.59 -2.67
N ASN A 279 -0.23 3.51 -3.85
CA ASN A 279 0.43 3.83 -5.11
C ASN A 279 0.85 5.30 -5.20
N ARG A 280 0.11 6.21 -4.57
CA ARG A 280 0.48 7.63 -4.49
C ARG A 280 1.66 7.85 -3.54
N LEU A 281 1.70 7.14 -2.42
CA LEU A 281 2.63 7.40 -1.32
C LEU A 281 3.94 6.62 -1.39
N LYS A 282 3.96 5.44 -2.03
CA LYS A 282 5.10 4.50 -1.97
C LYS A 282 6.44 5.18 -2.29
N ASP A 283 6.49 6.04 -3.31
CA ASP A 283 7.70 6.74 -3.76
C ASP A 283 8.06 8.00 -2.96
N LEU A 284 7.19 8.43 -2.05
CA LEU A 284 7.41 9.58 -1.17
C LEU A 284 7.93 9.17 0.23
N CYS A 285 7.90 7.88 0.57
CA CYS A 285 8.29 7.38 1.90
C CYS A 285 9.72 7.74 2.31
N VAL A 286 10.64 7.87 1.35
CA VAL A 286 12.06 8.22 1.60
C VAL A 286 12.20 9.66 2.09
N LYS A 287 11.24 10.52 1.76
CA LYS A 287 11.27 11.95 2.07
C LYS A 287 10.50 12.32 3.34
N SER A 288 9.70 11.39 3.89
CA SER A 288 8.78 11.69 4.99
C SER A 288 8.50 10.47 5.87
N ASN A 289 8.90 10.56 7.14
CA ASN A 289 8.67 9.52 8.14
C ASN A 289 7.18 9.26 8.36
N ILE A 290 6.35 10.30 8.31
CA ILE A 290 4.91 10.16 8.49
C ILE A 290 4.26 9.44 7.30
N ILE A 291 4.75 9.66 6.07
CA ILE A 291 4.31 8.88 4.90
C ILE A 291 4.71 7.42 5.06
N ASN A 292 5.93 7.15 5.52
CA ASN A 292 6.36 5.79 5.82
C ASN A 292 5.48 5.13 6.88
N HIS A 293 5.07 5.87 7.93
CA HIS A 293 4.13 5.39 8.94
C HIS A 293 2.76 5.02 8.35
N ILE A 294 2.20 5.85 7.47
CA ILE A 294 0.94 5.55 6.75
C ILE A 294 1.07 4.25 5.96
N LEU A 295 2.16 4.07 5.21
CA LEU A 295 2.39 2.88 4.39
C LEU A 295 2.55 1.61 5.23
N ILE A 296 3.22 1.69 6.39
CA ILE A 296 3.30 0.59 7.36
C ILE A 296 1.89 0.22 7.84
N LYS A 297 1.06 1.21 8.15
CA LYS A 297 -0.32 0.98 8.61
C LYS A 297 -1.22 0.38 7.52
N ILE A 298 -1.06 0.79 6.26
CA ILE A 298 -1.70 0.15 5.11
C ILE A 298 -1.25 -1.31 4.98
N HIS A 299 0.05 -1.58 5.17
CA HIS A 299 0.58 -2.94 5.14
C HIS A 299 -0.01 -3.81 6.26
N GLU A 300 -0.08 -3.31 7.50
CA GLU A 300 -0.73 -3.98 8.64
C GLU A 300 -2.20 -4.31 8.31
N GLU A 301 -2.95 -3.35 7.78
CA GLU A 301 -4.35 -3.56 7.40
C GLU A 301 -4.50 -4.59 6.27
N SER A 302 -3.62 -4.56 5.26
CA SER A 302 -3.66 -5.54 4.18
C SER A 302 -3.44 -6.98 4.67
N LYS A 303 -2.57 -7.17 5.69
CA LYS A 303 -2.38 -8.48 6.35
C LYS A 303 -3.65 -8.99 7.03
N PHE A 304 -4.41 -8.11 7.69
CA PHE A 304 -5.69 -8.49 8.30
C PHE A 304 -6.71 -8.92 7.25
N ARG A 305 -6.81 -8.18 6.15
CA ARG A 305 -7.74 -8.49 5.05
C ARG A 305 -7.37 -9.78 4.33
N LYS A 306 -6.07 -10.06 4.15
CA LYS A 306 -5.55 -11.32 3.58
C LYS A 306 -6.12 -12.56 4.24
N ASN A 307 -6.19 -12.54 5.57
CA ASN A 307 -6.54 -13.71 6.37
C ASN A 307 -8.06 -13.98 6.40
N SER A 308 -8.87 -13.13 5.75
CA SER A 308 -10.30 -13.36 5.57
C SER A 308 -10.56 -14.20 4.30
N ASN A 309 -11.31 -15.30 4.43
CA ASN A 309 -11.46 -16.33 3.38
C ASN A 309 -12.27 -15.91 2.13
N LYS A 310 -12.63 -14.63 1.96
CA LYS A 310 -13.39 -14.14 0.79
C LYS A 310 -12.78 -12.84 0.26
N LEU A 311 -11.68 -12.96 -0.48
CA LEU A 311 -11.08 -11.83 -1.18
C LEU A 311 -11.80 -11.62 -2.52
N ASN A 312 -12.20 -10.37 -2.79
CA ASN A 312 -12.59 -9.92 -4.12
C ASN A 312 -11.34 -9.59 -4.96
N ASN A 313 -11.49 -9.32 -6.26
CA ASN A 313 -10.35 -9.03 -7.17
C ASN A 313 -9.44 -7.91 -6.64
N SER A 314 -10.01 -6.81 -6.14
CA SER A 314 -9.23 -5.72 -5.50
C SER A 314 -8.52 -6.15 -4.21
N GLY A 315 -9.01 -7.19 -3.54
CA GLY A 315 -8.35 -7.81 -2.41
C GLY A 315 -7.08 -8.54 -2.85
N TYR A 316 -7.11 -9.26 -3.97
CA TYR A 316 -5.91 -9.91 -4.53
C TYR A 316 -4.88 -8.88 -4.98
N GLU A 317 -5.29 -7.81 -5.66
CA GLU A 317 -4.39 -6.72 -6.06
C GLU A 317 -3.68 -6.08 -4.86
N LEU A 318 -4.40 -5.81 -3.76
CA LEU A 318 -3.81 -5.27 -2.54
C LEU A 318 -2.77 -6.23 -1.93
N LEU A 319 -2.94 -7.54 -2.10
CA LEU A 319 -1.98 -8.53 -1.62
C LEU A 319 -0.73 -8.61 -2.48
N GLU A 320 -0.88 -8.54 -3.80
CA GLU A 320 0.22 -8.58 -4.74
C GLU A 320 1.21 -7.42 -4.48
N LEU A 321 0.69 -6.25 -4.06
CA LEU A 321 1.53 -5.11 -3.68
C LEU A 321 2.56 -5.44 -2.59
N PHE A 322 2.19 -6.29 -1.62
CA PHE A 322 3.03 -6.60 -0.46
C PHE A 322 3.57 -8.03 -0.44
N GLU A 323 3.32 -8.86 -1.45
CA GLU A 323 3.69 -10.28 -1.43
C GLU A 323 5.20 -10.48 -1.28
N ASN A 324 5.97 -9.76 -2.09
CA ASN A 324 7.43 -9.80 -2.05
C ASN A 324 7.97 -9.32 -0.70
N TYR A 325 7.42 -8.22 -0.19
CA TYR A 325 7.78 -7.67 1.12
C TYR A 325 7.51 -8.67 2.24
N ASN A 326 6.28 -9.21 2.30
CA ASN A 326 5.86 -10.18 3.30
C ASN A 326 6.74 -11.45 3.31
N THR A 327 7.07 -11.95 2.13
CA THR A 327 7.90 -13.16 1.99
C THR A 327 9.31 -12.92 2.56
N MET A 328 9.92 -11.77 2.25
CA MET A 328 11.25 -11.42 2.76
C MET A 328 11.24 -11.12 4.26
N ILE A 329 10.23 -10.39 4.75
CA ILE A 329 10.07 -10.14 6.19
C ILE A 329 9.94 -11.44 6.98
N HIS A 330 9.12 -12.38 6.52
CA HIS A 330 9.00 -13.68 7.18
C HIS A 330 10.33 -14.46 7.20
N GLN A 331 11.17 -14.33 6.18
CA GLN A 331 12.51 -14.93 6.19
C GLN A 331 13.43 -14.25 7.22
N ILE A 332 13.35 -12.93 7.36
CA ILE A 332 14.09 -12.16 8.37
C ILE A 332 13.65 -12.56 9.78
N GLU A 333 12.35 -12.55 10.07
CA GLU A 333 11.79 -12.92 11.38
C GLU A 333 12.17 -14.35 11.80
N ASN A 334 12.16 -15.30 10.86
CA ASN A 334 12.61 -16.67 11.16
C ASN A 334 14.11 -16.74 11.44
N SER A 335 14.92 -15.94 10.75
CA SER A 335 16.37 -15.89 10.98
C SER A 335 16.68 -15.28 12.34
N GLU A 336 16.00 -14.19 12.71
CA GLU A 336 16.09 -13.55 14.00
C GLU A 336 15.72 -14.49 15.15
N PHE A 337 14.60 -15.21 15.03
CA PHE A 337 14.21 -16.21 16.01
C PHE A 337 15.24 -17.35 16.11
N THR A 338 15.77 -17.83 14.98
CA THR A 338 16.78 -18.91 14.98
C THR A 338 18.05 -18.46 15.71
N ILE A 339 18.49 -17.22 15.50
CA ILE A 339 19.65 -16.64 16.19
C ILE A 339 19.39 -16.56 17.70
N VAL A 340 18.24 -16.05 18.12
CA VAL A 340 17.85 -15.97 19.54
C VAL A 340 17.74 -17.36 20.16
N GLU A 341 17.12 -18.32 19.47
CA GLU A 341 16.98 -19.70 19.94
C GLU A 341 18.35 -20.36 20.13
N ARG A 342 19.28 -20.21 19.18
CA ARG A 342 20.66 -20.71 19.36
C ARG A 342 21.39 -20.00 20.49
N PHE A 343 21.21 -18.68 20.64
CA PHE A 343 21.83 -17.93 21.73
C PHE A 343 21.40 -18.42 23.11
N LEU A 344 20.17 -18.91 23.26
CA LEU A 344 19.64 -19.39 24.53
C LEU A 344 19.86 -20.88 24.76
N LEU A 345 19.71 -21.70 23.72
CA LEU A 345 19.73 -23.15 23.85
C LEU A 345 21.09 -23.77 23.52
N GLN A 346 21.87 -23.17 22.60
CA GLN A 346 23.04 -23.80 21.98
C GLN A 346 24.16 -22.80 21.66
N ARG A 347 24.67 -22.09 22.68
CA ARG A 347 25.68 -21.03 22.52
C ARG A 347 26.96 -21.46 21.80
N ASN A 348 27.35 -22.72 21.91
CA ASN A 348 28.51 -23.27 21.20
C ASN A 348 28.38 -23.18 19.66
N THR A 349 27.16 -23.19 19.13
CA THR A 349 26.89 -23.09 17.68
C THR A 349 26.35 -21.73 17.25
N PHE A 350 26.13 -20.82 18.20
CA PHE A 350 25.53 -19.50 17.96
C PHE A 350 26.27 -18.69 16.89
N MET A 351 27.61 -18.57 16.99
CA MET A 351 28.39 -17.82 16.01
C MET A 351 28.29 -18.39 14.59
N HIS A 352 28.28 -19.72 14.49
CA HIS A 352 28.12 -20.40 13.21
C HIS A 352 26.73 -20.15 12.61
N GLU A 353 25.67 -20.17 13.45
CA GLU A 353 24.31 -19.86 13.01
C GLU A 353 24.18 -18.39 12.56
N VAL A 354 24.83 -17.43 13.22
CA VAL A 354 24.86 -16.03 12.79
C VAL A 354 25.44 -15.93 11.36
N LEU A 355 26.58 -16.58 11.08
CA LEU A 355 27.18 -16.57 9.74
C LEU A 355 26.32 -17.28 8.68
N ILE A 356 25.68 -18.40 9.03
CA ILE A 356 24.72 -19.07 8.14
C ILE A 356 23.59 -18.09 7.76
N ASN A 357 23.04 -17.36 8.73
CA ASN A 357 21.96 -16.42 8.47
C ASN A 357 22.42 -15.22 7.62
N ILE A 358 23.60 -14.66 7.88
CA ILE A 358 24.19 -13.63 7.01
C ILE A 358 24.35 -14.15 5.58
N THR A 359 24.83 -15.39 5.42
CA THR A 359 25.01 -16.03 4.11
C THR A 359 23.67 -16.23 3.38
N LYS A 360 22.61 -16.65 4.09
CA LYS A 360 21.25 -16.79 3.52
C LYS A 360 20.71 -15.46 2.96
N HIS A 361 21.05 -14.36 3.61
CA HIS A 361 20.57 -13.01 3.27
C HIS A 361 21.54 -12.19 2.43
N ILE A 362 22.66 -12.77 2.00
CA ILE A 362 23.78 -12.03 1.40
C ILE A 362 23.39 -11.20 0.17
N ASN A 363 22.46 -11.70 -0.65
CA ASN A 363 22.00 -10.99 -1.84
C ASN A 363 21.13 -9.78 -1.49
N ALA A 364 20.29 -9.90 -0.45
CA ALA A 364 19.49 -8.78 0.03
C ALA A 364 20.38 -7.68 0.64
N ILE A 365 21.37 -8.09 1.45
CA ILE A 365 22.37 -7.18 2.04
C ILE A 365 23.09 -6.36 0.95
N ARG A 366 23.52 -7.03 -0.13
CA ARG A 366 24.22 -6.37 -1.25
C ARG A 366 23.32 -5.41 -2.01
N ILE A 367 22.12 -5.83 -2.39
CA ILE A 367 21.24 -5.01 -3.25
C ILE A 367 20.68 -3.80 -2.51
N LEU A 368 20.40 -3.95 -1.22
CA LEU A 368 19.91 -2.85 -0.38
C LEU A 368 21.05 -1.95 0.14
N ASN A 369 22.29 -2.20 -0.30
CA ASN A 369 23.50 -1.47 0.09
C ASN A 369 23.71 -1.43 1.61
N ILE A 370 23.49 -2.56 2.28
CA ILE A 370 23.68 -2.73 3.73
C ILE A 370 25.11 -3.21 4.04
N THR A 371 25.95 -3.48 3.03
CA THR A 371 27.34 -3.90 3.23
C THR A 371 28.20 -2.89 3.99
N VAL A 372 27.81 -1.61 3.97
CA VAL A 372 28.48 -0.52 4.72
C VAL A 372 27.93 -0.33 6.13
N ASP A 373 26.97 -1.15 6.56
CA ASP A 373 26.35 -1.03 7.88
C ASP A 373 27.36 -1.27 9.01
N PRO A 374 27.44 -0.38 10.01
CA PRO A 374 28.45 -0.47 11.06
C PRO A 374 28.24 -1.69 11.96
N ASP A 375 26.99 -2.10 12.22
CA ASP A 375 26.70 -3.26 13.07
C ASP A 375 27.02 -4.57 12.35
N LEU A 376 26.73 -4.68 11.05
CA LEU A 376 27.17 -5.83 10.25
C LEU A 376 28.70 -5.98 10.28
N ASN A 377 29.43 -4.88 10.08
CA ASN A 377 30.89 -4.87 10.13
C ASN A 377 31.42 -5.23 11.53
N TYR A 378 30.78 -4.70 12.57
CA TYR A 378 31.08 -5.07 13.95
C TYR A 378 30.90 -6.57 14.19
N ILE A 379 29.77 -7.15 13.80
CA ILE A 379 29.49 -8.59 13.95
C ILE A 379 30.58 -9.44 13.31
N LEU A 380 30.93 -9.15 12.05
CA LEU A 380 31.98 -9.90 11.33
C LEU A 380 33.34 -9.76 12.02
N SER A 381 33.69 -8.56 12.48
CA SER A 381 34.94 -8.32 13.21
C SER A 381 34.98 -9.02 14.57
N TYR A 382 33.86 -9.08 15.28
CA TYR A 382 33.73 -9.72 16.58
C TYR A 382 33.92 -11.24 16.45
N ILE A 383 33.24 -11.86 15.47
CA ILE A 383 33.38 -13.29 15.20
C ILE A 383 34.83 -13.60 14.81
N ARG A 384 35.46 -12.77 13.96
CA ARG A 384 36.87 -12.93 13.56
C ARG A 384 37.82 -12.90 14.77
N LYS A 385 37.66 -11.94 15.69
CA LYS A 385 38.47 -11.87 16.93
C LYS A 385 38.26 -13.09 17.80
N GLY A 386 37.02 -13.56 17.97
CA GLY A 386 36.72 -14.75 18.77
C GLY A 386 37.36 -16.05 18.26
N LEU A 387 37.65 -16.14 16.95
CA LEU A 387 38.32 -17.30 16.35
C LEU A 387 39.82 -17.36 16.65
N THR A 388 40.47 -16.20 16.81
CA THR A 388 41.91 -16.15 17.16
C THR A 388 42.20 -16.74 18.56
N GLN A 389 41.17 -16.98 19.37
CA GLN A 389 41.26 -17.50 20.73
C GLN A 389 40.88 -18.99 20.85
N ASN A 390 40.26 -19.62 19.83
CA ASN A 390 39.77 -21.01 19.87
C ASN A 390 40.14 -21.79 18.59
N ILE A 391 41.18 -22.62 18.69
CA ILE A 391 41.94 -23.16 17.54
C ILE A 391 41.20 -24.27 16.75
N GLN A 392 40.29 -25.04 17.36
CA GLN A 392 39.75 -26.27 16.71
C GLN A 392 38.48 -26.08 15.85
N SER A 393 37.66 -25.05 16.08
CA SER A 393 36.50 -24.68 15.22
C SER A 393 36.80 -23.51 14.28
N GLY A 394 38.03 -22.98 14.34
CA GLY A 394 38.49 -21.77 13.67
C GLY A 394 38.40 -21.81 12.15
N HIS A 395 38.75 -22.95 11.54
CA HIS A 395 38.96 -23.02 10.09
C HIS A 395 37.66 -22.88 9.29
N THR A 396 36.58 -23.60 9.67
CA THR A 396 35.29 -23.56 8.98
C THR A 396 34.64 -22.17 9.05
N ILE A 397 34.69 -21.54 10.23
CA ILE A 397 34.12 -20.21 10.45
C ILE A 397 34.95 -19.15 9.69
N SER A 398 36.28 -19.28 9.69
CA SER A 398 37.15 -18.40 8.88
C SER A 398 36.85 -18.50 7.38
N LEU A 399 36.65 -19.71 6.85
CA LEU A 399 36.29 -19.92 5.44
C LEU A 399 34.91 -19.30 5.12
N MET A 400 33.94 -19.41 6.03
CA MET A 400 32.63 -18.76 5.85
C MET A 400 32.75 -17.24 5.81
N ILE A 401 33.54 -16.63 6.71
CA ILE A 401 33.76 -15.18 6.69
C ILE A 401 34.39 -14.74 5.37
N SER A 402 35.47 -15.39 4.92
CA SER A 402 36.10 -15.08 3.63
C SER A 402 35.14 -15.28 2.45
N SER A 403 34.25 -16.28 2.52
CA SER A 403 33.20 -16.49 1.51
C SER A 403 32.16 -15.37 1.51
N ILE A 404 31.79 -14.85 2.67
CA ILE A 404 30.86 -13.71 2.80
C ILE A 404 31.50 -12.44 2.23
N GLU A 405 32.73 -12.12 2.63
CA GLU A 405 33.44 -10.91 2.18
C GLU A 405 33.71 -10.92 0.66
N SER A 406 34.16 -12.06 0.13
CA SER A 406 34.33 -12.21 -1.33
C SER A 406 33.00 -12.04 -2.07
N LYS A 407 31.90 -12.58 -1.54
CA LYS A 407 30.57 -12.38 -2.13
C LYS A 407 30.10 -10.93 -2.06
N PHE A 408 30.41 -10.18 -1.00
CA PHE A 408 30.11 -8.74 -0.95
C PHE A 408 30.80 -7.96 -2.07
N SER A 409 32.05 -8.31 -2.39
CA SER A 409 32.81 -7.69 -3.50
C SER A 409 32.47 -8.21 -4.91
N SER A 410 31.83 -9.38 -5.02
CA SER A 410 31.49 -9.99 -6.32
C SER A 410 30.45 -9.16 -7.11
N LYS A 411 30.33 -9.42 -8.42
CA LYS A 411 29.20 -8.91 -9.22
C LYS A 411 27.91 -9.65 -8.87
N LEU A 412 26.77 -8.96 -8.87
CA LEU A 412 25.46 -9.57 -8.64
C LEU A 412 24.98 -10.25 -9.93
N GLU A 413 24.38 -11.43 -9.81
CA GLU A 413 23.80 -12.12 -10.96
C GLU A 413 22.59 -11.35 -11.50
N ALA A 414 22.43 -11.31 -12.83
CA ALA A 414 21.35 -10.57 -13.48
C ALA A 414 19.94 -11.01 -13.03
N LYS A 415 19.75 -12.30 -12.72
CA LYS A 415 18.47 -12.83 -12.22
C LYS A 415 18.13 -12.29 -10.83
N ILE A 416 19.12 -12.18 -9.96
CA ILE A 416 18.98 -11.63 -8.61
C ILE A 416 18.68 -10.13 -8.69
N ILE A 417 19.39 -9.40 -9.55
CA ILE A 417 19.16 -7.97 -9.78
C ILE A 417 17.70 -7.73 -10.24
N LYS A 418 17.20 -8.48 -11.22
CA LYS A 418 15.83 -8.36 -11.72
C LYS A 418 14.77 -8.50 -10.62
N ARG A 419 14.94 -9.44 -9.68
CA ARG A 419 14.00 -9.68 -8.56
C ARG A 419 13.87 -8.49 -7.61
N TYR A 420 14.93 -7.68 -7.45
CA TYR A 420 14.94 -6.56 -6.52
C TYR A 420 14.76 -5.21 -7.20
N ILE A 421 15.05 -5.09 -8.50
CA ILE A 421 14.71 -3.90 -9.30
C ILE A 421 13.20 -3.67 -9.28
N SER A 422 12.39 -4.74 -9.35
CA SER A 422 10.93 -4.68 -9.35
C SER A 422 10.31 -4.26 -8.01
N LEU A 423 11.09 -4.12 -6.94
CA LEU A 423 10.58 -3.64 -5.65
C LEU A 423 10.42 -2.12 -5.69
N ASP A 424 9.28 -1.64 -5.20
CA ASP A 424 9.08 -0.22 -4.97
C ASP A 424 9.99 0.33 -3.86
N SER A 425 10.07 1.65 -3.80
CA SER A 425 10.88 2.42 -2.85
C SER A 425 10.50 2.15 -1.39
N PHE A 426 9.21 2.06 -1.06
CA PHE A 426 8.73 1.67 0.26
C PHE A 426 9.29 0.30 0.67
N THR A 427 9.11 -0.71 -0.18
CA THR A 427 9.57 -2.07 0.09
C THR A 427 11.07 -2.12 0.28
N LYS A 428 11.84 -1.43 -0.57
CA LYS A 428 13.30 -1.32 -0.42
C LYS A 428 13.69 -0.67 0.91
N ASN A 429 13.07 0.46 1.26
CA ASN A 429 13.38 1.19 2.48
C ASN A 429 12.99 0.42 3.74
N ALA A 430 11.82 -0.20 3.75
CA ALA A 430 11.33 -1.03 4.85
C ALA A 430 12.21 -2.26 5.08
N LEU A 431 12.61 -2.95 4.00
CA LEU A 431 13.55 -4.07 4.10
C LEU A 431 14.92 -3.63 4.60
N LYS A 432 15.44 -2.51 4.08
CA LYS A 432 16.73 -1.94 4.52
C LYS A 432 16.70 -1.68 6.02
N THR A 433 15.69 -0.95 6.49
CA THR A 433 15.48 -0.63 7.91
C THR A 433 15.39 -1.91 8.75
N ARG A 434 14.66 -2.93 8.26
CA ARG A 434 14.50 -4.18 9.00
C ARG A 434 15.79 -4.98 9.13
N TYR A 435 16.64 -5.00 8.10
CA TYR A 435 17.96 -5.63 8.18
C TYR A 435 18.92 -4.87 9.08
N GLN A 436 18.90 -3.53 9.04
CA GLN A 436 19.71 -2.71 9.95
C GLN A 436 19.32 -2.97 11.40
N LEU A 437 18.01 -3.03 11.69
CA LEU A 437 17.52 -3.41 13.02
C LEU A 437 17.96 -4.82 13.43
N LEU A 438 17.90 -5.79 12.51
CA LEU A 438 18.40 -7.15 12.77
C LEU A 438 19.88 -7.13 13.17
N PHE A 439 20.73 -6.41 12.45
CA PHE A 439 22.16 -6.33 12.76
C PHE A 439 22.44 -5.57 14.05
N SER A 440 21.75 -4.46 14.31
CA SER A 440 21.80 -3.77 15.59
C SER A 440 21.46 -4.70 16.76
N ASN A 441 20.40 -5.51 16.62
CA ASN A 441 19.98 -6.46 17.65
C ASN A 441 21.02 -7.58 17.87
N ILE A 442 21.61 -8.11 16.79
CA ILE A 442 22.69 -9.11 16.89
C ILE A 442 23.95 -8.49 17.51
N SER A 443 24.30 -7.25 17.14
CA SER A 443 25.40 -6.48 17.73
C SER A 443 25.21 -6.30 19.24
N SER A 444 23.99 -5.95 19.66
CA SER A 444 23.59 -5.83 21.07
C SER A 444 23.71 -7.18 21.83
N LEU A 445 23.24 -8.29 21.23
CA LEU A 445 23.43 -9.65 21.76
C LEU A 445 24.91 -9.99 21.99
N LEU A 446 25.78 -9.62 21.05
CA LEU A 446 27.21 -9.89 21.14
C LEU A 446 27.89 -9.04 22.22
N LYS A 447 27.48 -7.77 22.35
CA LYS A 447 27.99 -6.84 23.37
C LYS A 447 27.48 -7.16 24.78
N LYS A 448 26.34 -7.82 24.89
CA LYS A 448 25.59 -8.03 26.14
C LYS A 448 25.25 -6.73 26.86
N ASP A 449 24.80 -5.72 26.12
CA ASP A 449 24.34 -4.43 26.67
C ASP A 449 22.91 -4.49 27.24
N LEU A 450 22.40 -3.40 27.83
CA LEU A 450 21.07 -3.43 28.48
C LEU A 450 19.93 -3.80 27.51
N ASN A 451 20.11 -3.57 26.21
CA ASN A 451 19.07 -3.74 25.19
C ASN A 451 18.88 -5.20 24.77
N TYR A 452 19.88 -6.06 24.97
CA TYR A 452 19.78 -7.44 24.49
C TYR A 452 18.70 -8.26 25.23
N VAL A 453 18.43 -7.96 26.50
CA VAL A 453 17.43 -8.68 27.30
C VAL A 453 16.03 -8.41 26.75
N GLU A 454 15.70 -7.14 26.53
CA GLU A 454 14.42 -6.73 25.95
C GLU A 454 14.23 -7.32 24.56
N PHE A 455 15.27 -7.26 23.72
CA PHE A 455 15.25 -7.87 22.39
C PHE A 455 14.93 -9.37 22.43
N ILE A 456 15.66 -10.14 23.25
CA ILE A 456 15.40 -11.59 23.39
C ILE A 456 13.96 -11.82 23.86
N GLN A 457 13.53 -11.10 24.90
CA GLN A 457 12.20 -11.25 25.47
C GLN A 457 11.13 -10.97 24.42
N GLN A 458 11.28 -9.90 23.64
CA GLN A 458 10.35 -9.54 22.57
C GLN A 458 10.28 -10.64 21.49
N ILE A 459 11.42 -11.14 21.00
CA ILE A 459 11.43 -12.14 19.92
C ILE A 459 10.81 -13.46 20.36
N ILE A 460 11.13 -13.95 21.56
CA ILE A 460 10.54 -15.19 22.08
C ILE A 460 9.03 -15.02 22.27
N THR A 461 8.60 -13.96 22.98
CA THR A 461 7.19 -13.76 23.31
C THR A 461 6.34 -13.57 22.05
N CYS A 462 6.81 -12.78 21.08
CA CYS A 462 6.14 -12.63 19.79
C CYS A 462 6.08 -13.94 19.00
N LYS A 463 7.17 -14.74 19.00
CA LYS A 463 7.18 -16.02 18.28
C LYS A 463 6.21 -17.02 18.87
N ILE A 464 6.18 -17.14 20.20
CA ILE A 464 5.26 -18.01 20.92
C ILE A 464 3.82 -17.54 20.63
N ALA A 465 3.52 -16.26 20.85
CA ALA A 465 2.17 -15.71 20.63
C ALA A 465 1.68 -15.85 19.17
N ALA A 466 2.57 -15.82 18.17
CA ALA A 466 2.19 -16.01 16.77
C ALA A 466 1.53 -17.39 16.48
N ASP A 467 1.84 -18.41 17.29
CA ASP A 467 1.22 -19.73 17.19
C ASP A 467 -0.16 -19.80 17.87
N TYR A 468 -0.56 -18.78 18.62
CA TYR A 468 -1.90 -18.69 19.18
C TYR A 468 -2.96 -18.52 18.06
N LYS A 469 -3.92 -19.43 18.04
CA LYS A 469 -5.08 -19.45 17.16
C LYS A 469 -6.27 -20.04 17.91
N ILE A 470 -7.45 -19.44 17.77
CA ILE A 470 -8.70 -20.05 18.22
C ILE A 470 -9.09 -21.15 17.22
N ASN A 471 -9.36 -22.35 17.72
CA ASN A 471 -9.86 -23.46 16.91
C ASN A 471 -11.27 -23.17 16.39
N SER A 472 -11.36 -22.75 15.13
CA SER A 472 -12.43 -22.99 14.14
C SER A 472 -12.31 -21.89 13.08
N TYR A 473 -12.51 -22.27 11.82
CA TYR A 473 -12.41 -21.44 10.61
C TYR A 473 -12.67 -19.93 10.85
N VAL A 474 -11.59 -19.18 11.09
CA VAL A 474 -11.65 -17.74 11.25
C VAL A 474 -11.99 -17.15 9.90
N THR A 475 -13.26 -16.84 9.70
CA THR A 475 -13.78 -16.39 8.40
C THR A 475 -14.01 -14.89 8.34
N SER A 476 -14.00 -14.20 9.49
CA SER A 476 -14.26 -12.75 9.57
C SER A 476 -13.05 -11.95 10.04
N VAL A 477 -12.88 -10.75 9.46
CA VAL A 477 -11.86 -9.77 9.88
C VAL A 477 -12.04 -9.38 11.35
N LYS A 478 -13.28 -9.32 11.85
CA LYS A 478 -13.58 -9.03 13.27
C LYS A 478 -12.95 -10.07 14.21
N MET A 479 -13.09 -11.36 13.91
CA MET A 479 -12.47 -12.41 14.72
C MET A 479 -10.93 -12.39 14.64
N LEU A 480 -10.35 -12.04 13.49
CA LEU A 480 -8.89 -11.87 13.38
C LEU A 480 -8.37 -10.75 14.27
N ARG A 481 -9.11 -9.65 14.41
CA ARG A 481 -8.76 -8.55 15.32
C ARG A 481 -8.84 -8.96 16.79
N ILE A 482 -9.88 -9.73 17.17
CA ILE A 482 -9.99 -10.30 18.52
C ILE A 482 -8.79 -11.20 18.82
N ILE A 483 -8.42 -12.09 17.89
CA ILE A 483 -7.25 -12.96 18.05
C ILE A 483 -5.96 -12.13 18.24
N GLU A 484 -5.80 -11.02 17.52
CA GLU A 484 -4.63 -10.18 17.69
C GLU A 484 -4.61 -9.47 19.06
N GLN A 485 -5.76 -8.97 19.53
CA GLN A 485 -5.88 -8.43 20.89
C GLN A 485 -5.54 -9.49 21.94
N GLU A 486 -6.01 -10.72 21.74
CA GLU A 486 -5.68 -11.85 22.59
C GLU A 486 -4.19 -12.23 22.54
N ARG A 487 -3.53 -12.12 21.38
CA ARG A 487 -2.06 -12.30 21.29
C ARG A 487 -1.31 -11.27 22.13
N VAL A 488 -1.78 -10.02 22.19
CA VAL A 488 -1.19 -9.00 23.08
C VAL A 488 -1.30 -9.45 24.54
N ILE A 489 -2.41 -10.05 24.95
CA ILE A 489 -2.55 -10.65 26.29
C ILE A 489 -1.53 -11.77 26.51
N VAL A 490 -1.38 -12.69 25.55
CA VAL A 490 -0.37 -13.75 25.60
C VAL A 490 1.05 -13.18 25.73
N ILE A 491 1.39 -12.16 24.91
CA ILE A 491 2.70 -11.49 24.96
C ILE A 491 2.93 -10.87 26.34
N ASN A 492 1.96 -10.15 26.88
CA ASN A 492 2.09 -9.49 28.18
C ASN A 492 2.26 -10.51 29.32
N GLN A 493 1.50 -11.60 29.33
CA GLN A 493 1.66 -12.67 30.31
C GLN A 493 3.05 -13.33 30.21
N LEU A 494 3.52 -13.61 29.01
CA LEU A 494 4.85 -14.21 28.81
C LEU A 494 6.00 -13.24 29.09
N ARG A 495 5.79 -11.92 28.96
CA ARG A 495 6.79 -10.89 29.27
C ARG A 495 7.16 -10.83 30.76
N GLU A 496 6.27 -11.25 31.64
CA GLU A 496 6.56 -11.34 33.08
C GLU A 496 7.62 -12.42 33.40
N ILE A 497 7.81 -13.41 32.53
CA ILE A 497 8.78 -14.49 32.72
C ILE A 497 10.13 -14.11 32.12
N ASN A 498 11.18 -14.07 32.94
CA ASN A 498 12.54 -13.78 32.47
C ASN A 498 13.18 -14.98 31.76
N PHE A 499 12.91 -15.14 30.45
CA PHE A 499 13.46 -16.25 29.67
C PHE A 499 14.99 -16.21 29.56
N VAL A 500 15.58 -15.02 29.58
CA VAL A 500 17.05 -14.86 29.51
C VAL A 500 17.73 -15.48 30.72
N GLU A 501 17.16 -15.28 31.91
CA GLU A 501 17.69 -15.84 33.15
C GLU A 501 17.48 -17.35 33.23
N ILE A 502 16.29 -17.83 32.87
CA ILE A 502 15.94 -19.26 32.86
C ILE A 502 16.85 -20.06 31.93
N PHE A 503 17.20 -19.49 30.77
CA PHE A 503 18.08 -20.13 29.79
C PHE A 503 19.52 -19.63 29.87
N SER A 504 19.95 -19.13 31.03
CA SER A 504 21.34 -18.72 31.23
C SER A 504 22.30 -19.92 31.28
N ASP A 505 23.57 -19.67 30.90
CA ASP A 505 24.65 -20.68 30.84
C ASP A 505 24.96 -21.36 32.18
N LYS A 506 24.40 -20.85 33.28
CA LYS A 506 24.57 -21.42 34.62
C LYS A 506 23.94 -22.82 34.72
N TYR A 507 23.03 -23.18 33.82
CA TYR A 507 22.21 -24.39 33.94
C TYR A 507 22.30 -25.29 32.71
N LEU A 508 22.20 -26.60 32.94
CA LEU A 508 22.17 -27.57 31.85
C LEU A 508 20.79 -27.56 31.19
N ASN A 509 20.70 -26.91 30.04
CA ASN A 509 19.46 -26.77 29.30
C ASN A 509 19.12 -28.05 28.52
N LYS A 510 17.98 -28.66 28.82
CA LYS A 510 17.46 -29.85 28.11
C LYS A 510 16.36 -29.48 27.10
N THR A 511 15.97 -28.21 27.02
CA THR A 511 15.02 -27.73 26.03
C THR A 511 15.71 -27.67 24.68
N PHE A 512 15.22 -28.45 23.70
CA PHE A 512 15.82 -28.55 22.37
C PHE A 512 15.29 -27.50 21.38
N SER A 513 14.09 -26.97 21.59
CA SER A 513 13.50 -25.91 20.77
C SER A 513 12.44 -25.13 21.54
N LEU A 514 12.32 -23.83 21.23
CA LEU A 514 11.28 -22.93 21.70
C LEU A 514 10.13 -22.78 20.68
N ASN A 515 10.04 -23.68 19.70
CA ASN A 515 8.95 -23.72 18.74
C ASN A 515 7.84 -24.70 19.20
N PHE A 516 6.72 -24.15 19.67
CA PHE A 516 5.65 -24.93 20.29
C PHE A 516 4.52 -25.34 19.33
N LYS A 517 4.59 -24.96 18.05
CA LYS A 517 3.53 -25.18 17.05
C LYS A 517 2.99 -26.61 16.98
N LYS A 518 3.86 -27.61 17.14
CA LYS A 518 3.46 -29.04 17.11
C LYS A 518 2.64 -29.45 18.33
N TYR A 519 2.91 -28.85 19.48
CA TYR A 519 2.26 -29.20 20.75
C TYR A 519 0.88 -28.53 20.86
N VAL A 520 0.79 -27.26 20.45
CA VAL A 520 -0.43 -26.45 20.48
C VAL A 520 -1.53 -27.02 19.57
N ARG A 521 -1.16 -27.57 18.40
CA ARG A 521 -2.13 -28.13 17.42
C ARG A 521 -2.96 -29.29 17.96
N ARG A 522 -2.53 -29.95 19.03
CA ARG A 522 -3.17 -31.14 19.60
C ARG A 522 -4.04 -30.85 20.81
N THR A 523 -4.14 -29.59 21.22
CA THR A 523 -4.85 -29.16 22.42
C THR A 523 -6.04 -28.29 22.06
N ASN A 524 -7.20 -28.53 22.69
CA ASN A 524 -8.37 -27.66 22.58
C ASN A 524 -8.15 -26.40 23.43
N ILE A 525 -7.58 -25.38 22.80
CA ILE A 525 -7.28 -24.08 23.43
C ILE A 525 -8.37 -23.09 23.02
N THR A 526 -9.06 -22.54 24.01
CA THR A 526 -10.16 -21.58 23.82
C THR A 526 -9.86 -20.20 24.40
N THR A 527 -8.82 -20.06 25.24
CA THR A 527 -8.48 -18.79 25.90
C THR A 527 -6.98 -18.50 25.84
N PRO A 528 -6.56 -17.22 25.93
CA PRO A 528 -5.14 -16.82 26.00
C PRO A 528 -4.40 -17.50 27.16
N SER A 529 -4.98 -17.47 28.36
CA SER A 529 -4.36 -18.10 29.53
C SER A 529 -4.29 -19.61 29.43
N GLY A 530 -5.30 -20.27 28.83
CA GLY A 530 -5.22 -21.70 28.53
C GLY A 530 -4.08 -22.05 27.57
N TYR A 531 -3.82 -21.20 26.58
CA TYR A 531 -2.66 -21.32 25.70
C TYR A 531 -1.35 -21.20 26.48
N VAL A 532 -1.22 -20.16 27.31
CA VAL A 532 -0.02 -19.94 28.13
C VAL A 532 0.22 -21.11 29.07
N THR A 533 -0.81 -21.66 29.73
CA THR A 533 -0.71 -22.87 30.56
C THR A 533 -0.11 -24.06 29.80
N VAL A 534 -0.53 -24.29 28.55
CA VAL A 534 0.04 -25.36 27.72
C VAL A 534 1.53 -25.13 27.46
N ILE A 535 1.93 -23.89 27.12
CA ILE A 535 3.33 -23.54 26.88
C ILE A 535 4.18 -23.72 28.14
N ILE A 536 3.73 -23.18 29.28
CA ILE A 536 4.42 -23.29 30.57
C ILE A 536 4.56 -24.75 30.99
N ARG A 537 3.50 -25.56 30.83
CA ARG A 537 3.56 -27.01 31.11
C ARG A 537 4.66 -27.69 30.31
N ILE A 538 4.77 -27.43 29.00
CA ILE A 538 5.79 -28.04 28.14
C ILE A 538 7.20 -27.61 28.58
N LEU A 539 7.40 -26.32 28.81
CA LEU A 539 8.67 -25.77 29.29
C LEU A 539 9.11 -26.46 30.60
N LEU A 540 8.24 -26.47 31.62
CA LEU A 540 8.54 -27.07 32.91
C LEU A 540 8.82 -28.59 32.82
N THR A 541 8.22 -29.32 31.86
CA THR A 541 8.58 -30.73 31.65
C THR A 541 10.03 -30.91 31.20
N THR A 542 10.59 -29.95 30.47
CA THR A 542 11.96 -30.02 29.94
C THR A 542 13.01 -29.40 30.85
N PHE A 543 12.61 -28.52 31.78
CA PHE A 543 13.55 -27.79 32.62
C PHE A 543 14.36 -28.67 33.57
N SER A 544 15.61 -28.27 33.81
CA SER A 544 16.46 -28.81 34.86
C SER A 544 15.92 -28.45 36.24
N VAL A 545 16.40 -29.10 37.30
CA VAL A 545 15.92 -28.83 38.66
C VAL A 545 16.28 -27.41 39.11
N GLU A 546 17.43 -26.91 38.69
CA GLU A 546 17.89 -25.54 38.96
C GLU A 546 17.03 -24.49 38.23
N GLN A 547 16.62 -24.77 37.00
CA GLN A 547 15.68 -23.90 36.27
C GLN A 547 14.30 -23.86 36.94
N LEU A 548 13.83 -25.00 37.49
CA LEU A 548 12.61 -25.03 38.31
C LEU A 548 12.77 -24.21 39.59
N GLN A 549 13.97 -24.20 40.20
CA GLN A 549 14.26 -23.39 41.38
C GLN A 549 14.18 -21.89 41.07
N LEU A 550 14.75 -21.44 39.96
CA LEU A 550 14.61 -20.04 39.52
C LEU A 550 13.14 -19.64 39.34
N LEU A 551 12.33 -20.49 38.71
CA LEU A 551 10.90 -20.23 38.56
C LEU A 551 10.15 -20.22 39.89
N SER A 552 10.60 -20.99 40.89
CA SER A 552 10.01 -20.92 42.22
C SER A 552 10.29 -19.56 42.91
N GLN A 553 11.41 -18.91 42.58
CA GLN A 553 11.75 -17.57 43.10
C GLN A 553 10.95 -16.45 42.42
N PHE A 554 10.44 -16.70 41.20
CA PHE A 554 9.54 -15.78 40.50
C PHE A 554 8.18 -15.64 41.21
N LEU A 555 7.79 -16.63 42.02
CA LEU A 555 6.60 -16.58 42.86
C LEU A 555 6.91 -15.67 44.07
N LYS A 556 6.48 -14.40 44.01
CA LYS A 556 6.65 -13.44 45.11
C LYS A 556 5.56 -13.64 46.17
N ASN A 557 5.86 -13.27 47.43
CA ASN A 557 4.86 -13.21 48.49
C ASN A 557 3.82 -12.12 48.18
N GLY A 558 2.53 -12.48 48.12
CA GLY A 558 1.41 -11.56 47.87
C GLY A 558 0.38 -12.13 46.88
N ASN A 559 -0.52 -11.28 46.40
CA ASN A 559 -1.48 -11.65 45.35
C ASN A 559 -0.73 -11.96 44.05
N LEU A 560 -0.79 -13.23 43.63
CA LEU A 560 -0.13 -13.71 42.42
C LEU A 560 -0.79 -13.13 41.17
N THR A 561 0.00 -12.80 40.15
CA THR A 561 -0.52 -12.52 38.81
C THR A 561 -1.04 -13.81 38.17
N THR A 562 -1.90 -13.70 37.15
CA THR A 562 -2.46 -14.87 36.46
C THR A 562 -1.37 -15.83 35.94
N ILE A 563 -0.24 -15.30 35.46
CA ILE A 563 0.87 -16.14 35.01
C ILE A 563 1.62 -16.77 36.18
N GLN A 564 1.76 -16.09 37.32
CA GLN A 564 2.35 -16.66 38.53
C GLN A 564 1.48 -17.82 39.08
N GLU A 565 0.16 -17.68 39.05
CA GLU A 565 -0.76 -18.77 39.42
C GLU A 565 -0.59 -19.98 38.49
N ILE A 566 -0.54 -19.76 37.17
CA ILE A 566 -0.30 -20.81 36.17
C ILE A 566 1.04 -21.51 36.43
N VAL A 567 2.11 -20.73 36.64
CA VAL A 567 3.45 -21.25 36.94
C VAL A 567 3.42 -22.06 38.24
N GLN A 568 2.80 -21.56 39.31
CA GLN A 568 2.71 -22.25 40.59
C GLN A 568 1.99 -23.60 40.44
N GLN A 569 0.81 -23.63 39.81
CA GLN A 569 0.02 -24.85 39.62
C GLN A 569 0.79 -25.90 38.83
N GLU A 570 1.39 -25.51 37.69
CA GLU A 570 2.17 -26.44 36.87
C GLU A 570 3.48 -26.87 37.56
N LEU A 571 4.14 -25.97 38.29
CA LEU A 571 5.36 -26.28 39.05
C LEU A 571 5.09 -27.30 40.16
N VAL A 572 4.01 -27.14 40.92
CA VAL A 572 3.56 -28.13 41.93
C VAL A 572 3.37 -29.51 41.30
N MET A 573 2.70 -29.58 40.14
CA MET A 573 2.52 -30.85 39.43
C MET A 573 3.85 -31.47 38.99
N GLN A 574 4.77 -30.68 38.45
CA GLN A 574 6.05 -31.19 37.96
C GLN A 574 6.96 -31.64 39.10
N VAL A 575 6.99 -30.92 40.23
CA VAL A 575 7.72 -31.34 41.43
C VAL A 575 7.15 -32.67 41.94
N LYS A 576 5.83 -32.80 42.08
CA LYS A 576 5.18 -34.07 42.49
C LYS A 576 5.55 -35.24 41.58
N LYS A 577 5.55 -35.04 40.25
CA LYS A 577 5.94 -36.09 39.27
C LYS A 577 7.41 -36.51 39.40
N ARG A 578 8.30 -35.58 39.77
CA ARG A 578 9.74 -35.82 39.91
C ARG A 578 10.14 -36.33 41.30
N THR A 579 9.28 -36.20 42.30
CA THR A 579 9.50 -36.71 43.67
C THR A 579 8.68 -37.96 43.98
N THR A 580 8.40 -38.81 42.99
CA THR A 580 7.80 -40.14 43.25
C THR A 580 8.84 -41.07 43.87
N ILE A 581 8.41 -42.06 44.66
CA ILE A 581 9.31 -42.99 45.38
C ILE A 581 10.35 -43.60 44.42
N GLY A 582 9.92 -44.09 43.25
CA GLY A 582 10.84 -44.64 42.25
C GLY A 582 11.86 -43.63 41.71
N LYS A 583 11.48 -42.36 41.54
CA LYS A 583 12.41 -41.31 41.12
C LYS A 583 13.38 -40.91 42.24
N ILE A 584 12.92 -40.87 43.48
CA ILE A 584 13.78 -40.62 44.65
C ILE A 584 14.85 -41.71 44.75
N ILE A 585 14.44 -42.98 44.65
CA ILE A 585 15.34 -44.13 44.63
C ILE A 585 16.36 -43.99 43.49
N TYR A 586 15.90 -43.67 42.28
CA TYR A 586 16.77 -43.42 41.14
C TYR A 586 17.79 -42.30 41.38
N TYR A 587 17.40 -41.18 41.98
CA TYR A 587 18.32 -40.08 42.31
C TYR A 587 19.39 -40.48 43.32
N ILE A 588 19.03 -41.31 44.31
CA ILE A 588 19.98 -41.85 45.30
C ILE A 588 21.00 -42.77 44.60
N PHE A 589 20.53 -43.73 43.80
CA PHE A 589 21.40 -44.68 43.10
C PHE A 589 22.30 -44.02 42.04
N THR A 590 21.83 -42.94 41.40
CA THR A 590 22.62 -42.18 40.41
C THR A 590 23.50 -41.08 41.03
N ARG A 591 23.61 -41.02 42.37
CA ARG A 591 24.39 -40.03 43.12
C ARG A 591 24.00 -38.56 42.85
N ARG A 592 22.75 -38.31 42.49
CA ARG A 592 22.18 -36.98 42.21
C ARG A 592 21.44 -36.40 43.42
N LYS A 593 22.03 -36.50 44.61
CA LYS A 593 21.42 -36.06 45.88
C LYS A 593 21.09 -34.56 45.88
N ASN A 594 21.91 -33.73 45.23
CA ASN A 594 21.70 -32.28 45.16
C ASN A 594 20.41 -31.91 44.41
N GLU A 595 20.10 -32.60 43.30
CA GLU A 595 18.83 -32.42 42.57
C GLU A 595 17.62 -32.72 43.48
N LEU A 596 17.71 -33.77 44.29
CA LEU A 596 16.65 -34.12 45.24
C LEU A 596 16.46 -33.06 46.34
N ILE A 597 17.56 -32.51 46.87
CA ILE A 597 17.51 -31.43 47.88
C ILE A 597 16.81 -30.21 47.31
N ILE A 598 17.15 -29.79 46.10
CA ILE A 598 16.53 -28.63 45.45
C ILE A 598 15.03 -28.87 45.23
N LEU A 599 14.63 -30.05 44.75
CA LEU A 599 13.20 -30.38 44.57
C LEU A 599 12.41 -30.33 45.89
N ASN A 600 13.01 -30.80 47.00
CA ASN A 600 12.39 -30.72 48.31
C ASN A 600 12.28 -29.28 48.83
N ASN A 601 13.29 -28.45 48.58
CA ASN A 601 13.25 -27.02 48.92
C ASN A 601 12.15 -26.29 48.14
N ILE A 602 12.04 -26.56 46.83
CA ILE A 602 10.94 -26.03 45.99
C ILE A 602 9.60 -26.48 46.57
N LYS A 603 9.43 -27.78 46.86
CA LYS A 603 8.20 -28.32 47.44
C LYS A 603 7.83 -27.64 48.76
N LYS A 604 8.80 -27.39 49.63
CA LYS A 604 8.61 -26.69 50.91
C LYS A 604 8.14 -25.26 50.69
N SER A 605 8.85 -24.51 49.84
CA SER A 605 8.47 -23.13 49.51
C SER A 605 7.04 -23.05 48.95
N LEU A 606 6.67 -23.94 48.02
CA LEU A 606 5.33 -23.98 47.42
C LEU A 606 4.22 -24.27 48.44
N ASN A 607 4.49 -25.10 49.46
CA ASN A 607 3.53 -25.39 50.53
C ASN A 607 3.36 -24.20 51.50
N GLU A 608 4.42 -23.43 51.74
CA GLU A 608 4.37 -22.20 52.55
C GLU A 608 3.47 -21.14 51.87
N TYR A 609 3.49 -21.05 50.53
CA TYR A 609 2.60 -20.17 49.76
C TYR A 609 1.12 -20.61 49.81
N THR A 610 0.82 -21.90 49.74
CA THR A 610 -0.57 -22.39 49.79
C THR A 610 -1.20 -22.24 51.17
N ASN A 611 -0.41 -22.24 52.24
CA ASN A 611 -0.90 -22.15 53.62
C ASN A 611 -1.11 -20.70 54.12
N CYS A 612 -0.62 -19.68 53.40
CA CYS A 612 -0.86 -18.27 53.74
C CYS A 612 -2.16 -17.70 53.15
N HIS A 613 -2.90 -18.48 52.35
CA HIS A 613 -4.12 -18.05 51.65
C HIS A 613 -5.35 -18.93 51.94
N CYS A 614 -5.31 -19.73 53.03
CA CYS A 614 -6.49 -20.39 53.59
C CYS A 614 -7.02 -19.62 54.80
#